data_AF-A0A963N9E2-F1
#
_entry.id   AF-A0A963N9E2-F1
#
_cell.length_a   1.000
_cell.length_b   1.000
_cell.length_c   1.000
_cell.angle_alpha   90.00
_cell.angle_beta   90.00
_cell.angle_gamma   90.00
#
_symmetry.space_group_name_H-M   'P 1'
#
loop_
_entity.id
_entity.type
_entity.pdbx_description
1 polymer ?
#
loop_
_entity_poly.entity_id
_entity_poly.type
_entity_poly.pdbx_seq_one_letter_code
_entity_poly.pdbx_strand_id
1 'polypeptide(L)'
;MNEQALWRPSAERIAGTRLSAFMAEVNRRWHAGCNDQASLWRWSVADPEAFWTSVWEQCGVLGERGGSVLEDGGRMPGARWFTQARLNYAQNLLRSGLEHAEGDALVFWGEDRVKRRLSNGQLYAQVSRCAQALQAAGVGRGDRVAAYLPNMPEALIAMLATASLGAIWSSASPDFGVQGVL
;
A
#
# COMPACT_ATOMS: atom_id res chain seq x y z
N MET A 1 27.48 21.13 -21.55
CA MET A 1 26.63 20.77 -20.39
C MET A 1 27.53 20.08 -19.38
N ASN A 2 27.55 20.56 -18.13
CA ASN A 2 28.38 19.94 -17.10
C ASN A 2 27.68 18.63 -16.65
N GLU A 3 28.22 17.48 -17.04
CA GLU A 3 27.68 16.14 -16.73
C GLU A 3 27.97 15.67 -15.29
N GLN A 4 28.45 16.57 -14.44
CA GLN A 4 28.81 16.24 -13.08
C GLN A 4 27.57 16.07 -12.22
N ALA A 5 27.35 14.86 -11.72
CA ALA A 5 26.23 14.54 -10.84
C ALA A 5 26.29 15.40 -9.56
N LEU A 6 25.19 16.08 -9.23
CA LEU A 6 25.07 16.93 -8.04
C LEU A 6 25.28 16.16 -6.73
N TRP A 7 24.94 14.88 -6.72
CA TRP A 7 25.10 13.99 -5.57
C TRP A 7 25.19 12.54 -6.03
N ARG A 8 25.96 11.72 -5.32
CA ARG A 8 26.01 10.26 -5.50
C ARG A 8 26.02 9.57 -4.13
N PRO A 9 25.25 8.50 -3.93
CA PRO A 9 25.30 7.73 -2.70
C PRO A 9 26.65 7.02 -2.56
N SER A 10 27.13 6.85 -1.33
CA SER A 10 28.29 6.00 -1.05
C SER A 10 27.96 4.52 -1.32
N ALA A 11 29.00 3.72 -1.60
CA ALA A 11 28.85 2.28 -1.78
C ALA A 11 28.22 1.61 -0.54
N GLU A 12 28.59 2.05 0.66
CA GLU A 12 28.00 1.59 1.92
C GLU A 12 26.49 1.89 1.97
N ARG A 13 26.07 3.11 1.59
CA ARG A 13 24.65 3.47 1.55
C ARG A 13 23.89 2.61 0.56
N ILE A 14 24.46 2.33 -0.62
CA ILE A 14 23.86 1.45 -1.63
C ILE A 14 23.69 0.04 -1.06
N ALA A 15 24.75 -0.53 -0.49
CA ALA A 15 24.75 -1.88 0.06
C ALA A 15 23.74 -2.05 1.21
N GLY A 16 23.53 -1.02 2.03
CA GLY A 16 22.58 -1.03 3.15
C GLY A 16 21.11 -0.83 2.77
N THR A 17 20.76 -0.67 1.50
CA THR A 17 19.35 -0.48 1.10
C THR A 17 18.55 -1.78 1.06
N ARG A 18 17.24 -1.70 1.30
CA ARG A 18 16.31 -2.81 1.04
C ARG A 18 16.29 -3.24 -0.43
N LEU A 19 16.59 -2.32 -1.35
CA LEU A 19 16.66 -2.63 -2.78
C LEU A 19 17.86 -3.54 -3.10
N SER A 20 19.02 -3.31 -2.49
CA SER A 20 20.18 -4.19 -2.63
C SER A 20 19.91 -5.59 -2.07
N ALA A 21 19.25 -5.67 -0.92
CA ALA A 21 18.81 -6.95 -0.37
C ALA A 21 17.82 -7.68 -1.32
N PHE A 22 16.87 -6.94 -1.90
CA PHE A 22 15.93 -7.48 -2.90
C PHE A 22 16.64 -7.98 -4.16
N MET A 23 17.59 -7.21 -4.71
CA MET A 23 18.39 -7.63 -5.87
C MET A 23 19.17 -8.92 -5.59
N ALA A 24 19.79 -9.03 -4.41
CA ALA A 24 20.49 -10.24 -4.01
C ALA A 24 19.54 -11.47 -3.95
N GLU A 25 18.33 -11.29 -3.43
CA GLU A 25 17.33 -12.36 -3.34
C GLU A 25 16.83 -12.81 -4.71
N VAL A 26 16.48 -11.89 -5.61
CA VAL A 26 16.02 -12.26 -6.96
C VAL A 26 17.14 -12.86 -7.80
N ASN A 27 18.40 -12.45 -7.60
CA ASN A 27 19.55 -13.10 -8.24
C ASN A 27 19.75 -14.52 -7.74
N ARG A 28 19.57 -14.76 -6.45
CA ARG A 28 19.67 -16.09 -5.85
C ARG A 28 18.58 -17.03 -6.34
N ARG A 29 17.34 -16.55 -6.45
CA ARG A 29 16.18 -17.37 -6.81
C ARG A 29 15.97 -17.54 -8.31
N TRP A 30 16.09 -16.46 -9.08
CA TRP A 30 15.72 -16.41 -10.49
C TRP A 30 16.92 -16.26 -11.43
N HIS A 31 18.14 -16.17 -10.89
CA HIS A 31 19.35 -15.86 -11.67
C HIS A 31 19.21 -14.57 -12.49
N ALA A 32 18.51 -13.58 -11.93
CA ALA A 32 18.09 -12.36 -12.62
C ALA A 32 19.23 -11.43 -13.12
N GLY A 33 20.47 -11.62 -12.66
CA GLY A 33 21.63 -10.82 -13.09
C GLY A 33 21.53 -9.32 -12.75
N CYS A 34 20.75 -8.96 -11.73
CA CYS A 34 20.49 -7.59 -11.29
C CYS A 34 21.64 -7.08 -10.41
N ASN A 35 22.53 -6.28 -10.98
CA ASN A 35 23.71 -5.72 -10.30
C ASN A 35 23.55 -4.22 -9.97
N ASP A 36 22.54 -3.58 -10.54
CA ASP A 36 22.21 -2.17 -10.38
C ASP A 36 20.71 -1.93 -10.63
N GLN A 37 20.25 -0.70 -10.39
CA GLN A 37 18.86 -0.34 -10.64
C GLN A 37 18.44 -0.56 -12.11
N ALA A 38 19.33 -0.32 -13.06
CA ALA A 38 19.02 -0.42 -14.48
C ALA A 38 18.81 -1.87 -14.93
N SER A 39 19.62 -2.80 -14.43
CA SER A 39 19.45 -4.24 -14.65
C SER A 39 18.22 -4.78 -13.92
N LEU A 40 17.94 -4.32 -12.70
CA LEU A 40 16.71 -4.66 -12.00
C LEU A 40 15.45 -4.23 -12.77
N TRP A 41 15.44 -2.99 -13.28
CA TRP A 41 14.34 -2.50 -14.10
C TRP A 41 14.18 -3.30 -15.40
N ARG A 42 15.27 -3.59 -16.11
CA ARG A 42 15.21 -4.41 -17.34
C ARG A 42 14.61 -5.79 -17.04
N TRP A 43 15.05 -6.43 -15.96
CA TRP A 43 14.51 -7.72 -15.55
C TRP A 43 13.04 -7.63 -15.14
N SER A 44 12.64 -6.62 -14.36
CA SER A 44 11.25 -6.47 -13.92
C SER A 44 10.25 -6.30 -15.06
N VAL A 45 10.71 -5.75 -16.20
CA VAL A 45 9.92 -5.59 -17.41
C VAL A 45 9.96 -6.86 -18.28
N ALA A 46 11.13 -7.53 -18.34
CA ALA A 46 11.30 -8.74 -19.14
C ALA A 46 10.60 -9.96 -18.53
N ASP A 47 10.54 -10.05 -17.20
CA ASP A 47 9.89 -11.12 -16.45
C ASP A 47 9.01 -10.53 -15.32
N PRO A 48 7.84 -9.98 -15.67
CA PRO A 48 6.94 -9.37 -14.70
C PRO A 48 6.40 -10.36 -13.68
N GLU A 49 6.17 -11.62 -14.06
CA GLU A 49 5.60 -12.63 -13.16
C GLU A 49 6.56 -13.01 -12.04
N ALA A 50 7.84 -13.26 -12.37
CA ALA A 50 8.87 -13.52 -11.36
C ALA A 50 9.10 -12.29 -10.47
N PHE A 51 9.12 -11.09 -11.07
CA PHE A 51 9.28 -9.84 -10.32
C PHE A 51 8.15 -9.64 -9.30
N TRP A 52 6.89 -9.68 -9.73
CA TRP A 52 5.74 -9.42 -8.86
C TRP A 52 5.50 -10.53 -7.84
N THR A 53 5.85 -11.78 -8.16
CA THR A 53 5.93 -12.86 -7.15
C THR A 53 6.93 -12.51 -6.05
N SER A 54 8.12 -12.06 -6.44
CA SER A 54 9.18 -11.69 -5.50
C SER A 54 8.78 -10.51 -4.63
N VAL A 55 8.10 -9.51 -5.20
CA VAL A 55 7.59 -8.35 -4.45
C VAL A 55 6.56 -8.77 -3.40
N TRP A 56 5.59 -9.63 -3.78
CA TRP A 56 4.57 -10.14 -2.84
C TRP A 56 5.21 -10.81 -1.63
N GLU A 57 6.18 -11.69 -1.88
CA GLU A 57 6.85 -12.45 -0.83
C GLU A 57 7.76 -11.56 0.03
N GLN A 58 8.56 -10.68 -0.60
CA GLN A 58 9.46 -9.77 0.11
C GLN A 58 8.71 -8.79 1.02
N CYS A 59 7.54 -8.30 0.58
CA CYS A 59 6.69 -7.42 1.37
C CYS A 59 5.94 -8.17 2.50
N GLY A 60 5.93 -9.50 2.46
CA GLY A 60 5.17 -10.34 3.39
C GLY A 60 3.68 -10.04 3.29
N VAL A 61 3.15 -9.98 2.06
CA VAL A 61 1.73 -9.70 1.84
C VAL A 61 0.88 -10.82 2.45
N LEU A 62 -0.03 -10.43 3.34
CA LEU A 62 -0.99 -11.32 3.98
C LEU A 62 -2.16 -11.56 3.02
N GLY A 63 -2.33 -12.81 2.63
CA GLY A 63 -3.40 -13.25 1.73
C GLY A 63 -3.02 -14.52 0.97
N GLU A 64 -3.94 -14.97 0.13
CA GLU A 64 -3.72 -16.06 -0.81
C GLU A 64 -3.29 -15.44 -2.13
N ARG A 65 -2.06 -15.67 -2.61
CA ARG A 65 -1.60 -15.12 -3.90
C ARG A 65 -2.21 -15.85 -5.10
N GLY A 66 -2.51 -17.13 -4.95
CA GLY A 66 -2.84 -18.03 -6.06
C GLY A 66 -1.63 -18.36 -6.95
N GLY A 67 -1.88 -19.14 -8.00
CA GLY A 67 -0.83 -19.57 -8.94
C GLY A 67 -0.61 -18.59 -10.09
N SER A 68 -1.69 -17.98 -10.59
CA SER A 68 -1.65 -17.03 -11.72
C SER A 68 -1.27 -15.62 -11.27
N VAL A 69 -0.17 -15.08 -11.80
CA VAL A 69 0.33 -13.73 -11.49
C VAL A 69 -0.07 -12.72 -12.56
N LEU A 70 0.04 -13.08 -13.84
CA LEU A 70 -0.31 -12.21 -14.95
C LEU A 70 -1.04 -13.00 -16.04
N GLU A 71 -2.22 -12.53 -16.41
CA GLU A 71 -2.96 -12.99 -17.58
C GLU A 71 -3.07 -11.83 -18.57
N ASP A 72 -3.00 -12.13 -19.87
CA ASP A 72 -3.18 -11.13 -20.93
C ASP A 72 -2.20 -9.94 -20.85
N GLY A 73 -0.95 -10.16 -20.41
CA GLY A 73 0.02 -9.10 -20.11
C GLY A 73 0.33 -8.12 -21.25
N GLY A 74 0.10 -8.50 -22.52
CA GLY A 74 0.26 -7.62 -23.68
C GLY A 74 -0.95 -6.74 -24.00
N ARG A 75 -2.09 -6.89 -23.31
CA ARG A 75 -3.34 -6.17 -23.62
C ARG A 75 -3.47 -4.87 -22.83
N MET A 76 -3.68 -3.76 -23.53
CA MET A 76 -3.93 -2.44 -22.94
C MET A 76 -5.14 -1.76 -23.60
N PRO A 77 -6.29 -1.59 -22.91
CA PRO A 77 -6.61 -2.13 -21.57
C PRO A 77 -6.89 -3.64 -21.61
N GLY A 78 -6.75 -4.32 -20.46
CA GLY A 78 -7.22 -5.70 -20.31
C GLY A 78 -6.26 -6.67 -19.62
N ALA A 79 -5.00 -6.32 -19.39
CA ALA A 79 -4.10 -7.12 -18.57
C ALA A 79 -4.68 -7.35 -17.16
N ARG A 80 -4.58 -8.57 -16.64
CA ARG A 80 -5.14 -8.97 -15.34
C ARG A 80 -4.05 -9.50 -14.43
N TRP A 81 -3.90 -8.87 -13.28
CA TRP A 81 -2.91 -9.23 -12.27
C TRP A 81 -3.52 -10.04 -11.15
N PHE A 82 -2.81 -11.08 -10.70
CA PHE A 82 -3.15 -11.87 -9.51
C PHE A 82 -4.61 -12.33 -9.48
N THR A 83 -5.09 -12.92 -10.57
CA THR A 83 -6.52 -13.21 -10.80
C THR A 83 -7.15 -14.18 -9.79
N GLN A 84 -6.31 -14.99 -9.18
CA GLN A 84 -6.68 -15.96 -8.15
C GLN A 84 -6.42 -15.42 -6.73
N ALA A 85 -5.83 -14.23 -6.59
CA ALA A 85 -5.45 -13.72 -5.29
C ALA A 85 -6.65 -13.26 -4.48
N ARG A 86 -6.57 -13.50 -3.17
CA ARG A 86 -7.50 -13.00 -2.16
C ARG A 86 -6.71 -12.37 -1.03
N LEU A 87 -6.94 -11.08 -0.81
CA LEU A 87 -6.30 -10.32 0.27
C LEU A 87 -7.27 -9.25 0.79
N ASN A 88 -6.97 -8.71 1.96
CA ASN A 88 -7.61 -7.50 2.46
C ASN A 88 -6.57 -6.39 2.62
N TYR A 89 -6.83 -5.23 2.01
CA TYR A 89 -5.93 -4.09 2.03
C TYR A 89 -5.74 -3.55 3.46
N ALA A 90 -6.83 -3.37 4.19
CA ALA A 90 -6.79 -2.86 5.57
C ALA A 90 -6.07 -3.83 6.50
N GLN A 91 -6.26 -5.15 6.34
CA GLN A 91 -5.53 -6.17 7.11
C GLN A 91 -4.02 -6.04 6.94
N ASN A 92 -3.54 -5.87 5.71
CA ASN A 92 -2.12 -5.73 5.43
C ASN A 92 -1.52 -4.47 6.09
N LEU A 93 -2.24 -3.35 6.06
CA LEU A 93 -1.79 -2.10 6.68
C LEU A 93 -1.92 -2.08 8.20
N LEU A 94 -2.88 -2.82 8.76
CA LEU A 94 -3.15 -2.84 10.19
C LEU A 94 -2.48 -4.01 10.92
N ARG A 95 -1.70 -4.85 10.22
CA ARG A 95 -1.02 -6.03 10.81
C ARG A 95 -0.22 -5.68 12.05
N SER A 96 0.45 -4.52 12.05
CA SER A 96 1.21 -4.05 13.21
C SER A 96 0.34 -3.84 14.43
N GLY A 97 -0.92 -3.40 14.29
CA GLY A 97 -1.86 -3.27 15.41
C GLY A 97 -2.27 -4.60 16.04
N LEU A 98 -2.14 -5.71 15.31
CA LEU A 98 -2.40 -7.07 15.81
C LEU A 98 -1.17 -7.67 16.50
N GLU A 99 0.03 -7.38 15.98
CA GLU A 99 1.28 -7.99 16.45
C GLU A 99 1.98 -7.13 17.53
N HIS A 100 1.91 -5.81 17.41
CA HIS A 100 2.63 -4.83 18.20
C HIS A 100 1.73 -3.61 18.46
N ALA A 101 0.96 -3.64 19.56
CA ALA A 101 -0.01 -2.58 19.87
C ALA A 101 0.64 -1.20 20.12
N GLU A 102 1.91 -1.18 20.53
CA GLU A 102 2.67 0.02 20.87
C GLU A 102 3.34 0.65 19.64
N GLY A 103 3.90 1.85 19.83
CA GLY A 103 4.56 2.62 18.78
C GLY A 103 3.59 3.40 17.89
N ASP A 104 4.06 4.52 17.35
CA ASP A 104 3.23 5.43 16.56
C ASP A 104 2.85 4.80 15.21
N ALA A 105 1.55 4.61 14.99
CA ALA A 105 1.00 4.28 13.67
C ALA A 105 0.58 5.53 12.91
N LEU A 106 0.13 6.55 13.64
CA LEU A 106 -0.30 7.81 13.05
C LEU A 106 0.18 8.96 13.93
N VAL A 107 0.84 9.93 13.30
CA VAL A 107 1.22 11.20 13.91
C VAL A 107 0.57 12.32 13.12
N PHE A 108 -0.42 12.96 13.72
CA PHE A 108 -1.19 14.05 13.13
C PHE A 108 -0.79 15.40 13.72
N TRP A 109 -0.62 16.37 12.83
CA TRP A 109 -0.39 17.77 13.13
C TRP A 109 -1.40 18.59 12.33
N GLY A 110 -2.42 19.10 13.00
CA GLY A 110 -3.12 20.29 12.52
C GLY A 110 -2.30 21.52 12.88
N GLU A 111 -2.51 22.62 12.14
CA GLU A 111 -1.71 23.86 12.17
C GLU A 111 -1.10 24.21 13.54
N ASP A 112 -1.74 25.06 14.33
CA ASP A 112 -1.32 25.42 15.68
C ASP A 112 -2.23 24.81 16.77
N ARG A 113 -3.31 24.12 16.37
CA ARG A 113 -4.41 23.79 17.27
C ARG A 113 -4.41 22.38 17.82
N VAL A 114 -4.07 21.38 17.01
CA VAL A 114 -4.31 19.97 17.36
C VAL A 114 -3.14 19.10 16.94
N LYS A 115 -2.58 18.37 17.90
CA LYS A 115 -1.61 17.30 17.66
C LYS A 115 -2.18 16.02 18.23
N ARG A 116 -2.14 14.94 17.45
CA ARG A 116 -2.63 13.62 17.89
C ARG A 116 -1.63 12.55 17.48
N ARG A 117 -1.39 11.59 18.37
CA ARG A 117 -0.66 10.37 18.06
C ARG A 117 -1.56 9.20 18.37
N LEU A 118 -1.64 8.26 17.44
CA LEU A 118 -2.31 6.99 17.65
C LEU A 118 -1.27 5.89 17.58
N SER A 119 -1.26 5.04 18.61
CA SER A 119 -0.52 3.80 18.54
C SER A 119 -1.13 2.85 17.52
N ASN A 120 -0.37 1.82 17.12
CA ASN A 120 -0.86 0.74 16.27
C ASN A 120 -2.16 0.12 16.80
N GLY A 121 -2.24 -0.19 18.09
CA GLY A 121 -3.44 -0.73 18.73
C GLY A 121 -4.62 0.25 18.77
N GLN A 122 -4.35 1.54 19.01
CA GLN A 122 -5.38 2.59 19.01
C GLN A 122 -5.97 2.80 17.62
N LEU A 123 -5.14 2.83 16.57
CA LEU A 123 -5.60 2.93 15.19
C LEU A 123 -6.44 1.71 14.81
N TYR A 124 -5.95 0.50 15.11
CA TYR A 124 -6.71 -0.74 14.89
C TYR A 124 -8.08 -0.73 15.56
N ALA A 125 -8.14 -0.35 16.84
CA ALA A 125 -9.38 -0.30 17.59
C ALA A 125 -10.38 0.73 17.04
N GLN A 126 -9.90 1.89 16.59
CA GLN A 126 -10.75 2.91 15.96
C GLN A 126 -11.29 2.45 14.61
N VAL A 127 -10.44 1.83 13.77
CA VAL A 127 -10.88 1.24 12.49
C VAL A 127 -11.92 0.14 12.73
N SER A 128 -11.68 -0.74 13.70
CA SER A 128 -12.62 -1.81 14.04
C SER A 128 -13.99 -1.27 14.47
N ARG A 129 -14.03 -0.23 15.32
CA ARG A 129 -15.30 0.41 15.72
C ARG A 129 -16.02 1.08 14.54
N CYS A 130 -15.28 1.78 13.68
CA CYS A 130 -15.84 2.42 12.51
C CYS A 130 -16.40 1.39 11.51
N ALA A 131 -15.68 0.28 11.28
CA ALA A 131 -16.14 -0.81 10.41
C ALA A 131 -17.43 -1.45 10.94
N GLN A 132 -17.53 -1.69 12.26
CA GLN A 132 -18.75 -2.21 12.88
C GLN A 132 -19.93 -1.23 12.73
N ALA A 133 -19.70 0.07 12.87
CA ALA A 133 -20.74 1.09 12.66
C ALA A 133 -21.22 1.13 11.20
N LEU A 134 -20.30 1.08 10.23
CA LEU A 134 -20.64 0.99 8.80
C LEU A 134 -21.43 -0.28 8.48
N GLN A 135 -20.99 -1.42 9.00
CA GLN A 135 -21.69 -2.69 8.83
C GLN A 135 -23.10 -2.65 9.45
N ALA A 136 -23.26 -2.07 10.64
CA ALA A 136 -24.56 -1.88 11.28
C ALA A 136 -25.49 -0.95 10.49
N ALA A 137 -24.92 0.00 9.75
CA ALA A 137 -25.64 0.85 8.80
C ALA A 137 -25.94 0.16 7.45
N GLY A 138 -25.55 -1.12 7.29
CA GLY A 138 -25.84 -1.93 6.11
C GLY A 138 -24.76 -1.93 5.03
N VAL A 139 -23.59 -1.32 5.28
CA VAL A 139 -22.49 -1.30 4.30
C VAL A 139 -21.83 -2.68 4.18
N GLY A 140 -21.71 -3.17 2.95
CA GLY A 140 -21.05 -4.42 2.63
C GLY A 140 -20.12 -4.34 1.41
N ARG A 141 -19.69 -5.51 0.94
CA ARG A 141 -18.76 -5.63 -0.18
C ARG A 141 -19.35 -5.02 -1.46
N GLY A 142 -18.62 -4.09 -2.08
CA GLY A 142 -19.03 -3.41 -3.32
C GLY A 142 -19.89 -2.16 -3.14
N ASP A 143 -20.35 -1.87 -1.92
CA ASP A 143 -21.00 -0.60 -1.62
C ASP A 143 -20.00 0.55 -1.66
N ARG A 144 -20.46 1.76 -1.97
CA ARG A 144 -19.62 2.95 -1.99
C ARG A 144 -19.82 3.74 -0.71
N VAL A 145 -18.72 4.11 -0.05
CA VAL A 145 -18.71 5.05 1.08
C VAL A 145 -18.01 6.31 0.61
N ALA A 146 -18.78 7.38 0.47
CA ALA A 146 -18.27 8.69 0.09
C ALA A 146 -17.95 9.52 1.34
N ALA A 147 -16.81 10.21 1.34
CA ALA A 147 -16.40 11.04 2.46
C ALA A 147 -15.98 12.44 2.01
N TYR A 148 -16.46 13.43 2.76
CA TYR A 148 -16.10 14.83 2.59
C TYR A 148 -15.36 15.30 3.84
N LEU A 149 -14.05 15.02 3.87
CA LEU A 149 -13.21 15.13 5.07
C LEU A 149 -11.85 15.73 4.72
N PRO A 150 -11.28 16.60 5.58
CA PRO A 150 -9.92 17.09 5.40
C PRO A 150 -8.90 15.98 5.70
N ASN A 151 -7.60 16.28 5.52
CA ASN A 151 -6.53 15.37 5.92
C ASN A 151 -6.42 15.29 7.45
N MET A 152 -7.18 14.36 8.05
CA MET A 152 -7.22 14.11 9.49
C MET A 152 -7.32 12.61 9.79
N PRO A 153 -6.97 12.16 11.02
CA PRO A 153 -7.02 10.75 11.41
C PRO A 153 -8.32 10.03 11.02
N GLU A 154 -9.46 10.70 11.17
CA GLU A 154 -10.79 10.18 10.86
C GLU A 154 -10.93 9.77 9.39
N ALA A 155 -10.30 10.49 8.46
CA ALA A 155 -10.32 10.14 7.03
C ALA A 155 -9.59 8.81 6.79
N LEU A 156 -8.42 8.60 7.40
CA LEU A 156 -7.72 7.32 7.32
C LEU A 156 -8.52 6.20 7.98
N ILE A 157 -9.09 6.46 9.16
CA ILE A 157 -9.87 5.47 9.91
C ILE A 157 -11.09 5.01 9.10
N ALA A 158 -11.85 5.95 8.52
CA ALA A 158 -13.02 5.66 7.71
C ALA A 158 -12.65 4.94 6.39
N MET A 159 -11.54 5.33 5.75
CA MET A 159 -11.02 4.64 4.56
C MET A 159 -10.63 3.19 4.88
N LEU A 160 -9.86 2.96 5.94
CA LEU A 160 -9.45 1.60 6.34
C LEU A 160 -10.64 0.75 6.77
N ALA A 161 -11.63 1.33 7.45
CA ALA A 161 -12.86 0.65 7.83
C ALA A 161 -13.71 0.27 6.60
N THR A 162 -13.81 1.15 5.62
CA THR A 162 -14.49 0.88 4.35
C THR A 162 -13.79 -0.25 3.59
N ALA A 163 -12.47 -0.16 3.46
CA ALA A 163 -11.66 -1.17 2.78
C ALA A 163 -11.69 -2.54 3.49
N SER A 164 -11.78 -2.57 4.83
CA SER A 164 -11.84 -3.83 5.58
C SER A 164 -13.12 -4.62 5.29
N LEU A 165 -14.24 -3.94 5.02
CA LEU A 165 -15.52 -4.53 4.64
C LEU A 165 -15.58 -4.95 3.16
N GLY A 166 -14.55 -4.64 2.36
CA GLY A 166 -14.58 -4.79 0.90
C GLY A 166 -15.50 -3.79 0.20
N ALA A 167 -15.89 -2.72 0.88
CA ALA A 167 -16.56 -1.58 0.29
C ALA A 167 -15.55 -0.67 -0.44
N ILE A 168 -16.07 0.22 -1.29
CA ILE A 168 -15.31 1.12 -2.15
C ILE A 168 -15.29 2.51 -1.51
N TRP A 169 -14.10 2.97 -1.13
CA TRP A 169 -13.90 4.31 -0.62
C TRP A 169 -13.86 5.34 -1.75
N SER A 170 -14.54 6.46 -1.57
CA SER A 170 -14.43 7.65 -2.41
C SER A 170 -14.36 8.89 -1.51
N SER A 171 -13.51 9.86 -1.84
CA SER A 171 -13.37 11.05 -1.01
C SER A 171 -13.13 12.32 -1.82
N ALA A 172 -13.63 13.44 -1.29
CA ALA A 172 -13.33 14.78 -1.79
C ALA A 172 -12.83 15.69 -0.65
N SER A 173 -11.90 16.60 -0.98
CA SER A 173 -11.41 17.60 -0.02
C SER A 173 -12.53 18.59 0.31
N PRO A 174 -12.62 19.09 1.57
CA PRO A 174 -13.53 20.15 1.97
C PRO A 174 -13.39 21.48 1.19
N ASP A 175 -12.32 21.62 0.42
CA ASP A 175 -12.08 22.80 -0.44
C ASP A 175 -12.91 22.79 -1.73
N PHE A 176 -13.56 21.67 -2.06
CA PHE A 176 -14.42 21.61 -3.24
C PHE A 176 -15.73 22.39 -3.02
N GLY A 177 -16.12 23.19 -4.01
CA GLY A 177 -17.48 23.75 -4.01
C GLY A 177 -18.52 22.64 -4.20
N VAL A 178 -19.76 22.89 -3.80
CA VAL A 178 -20.89 21.95 -3.92
C VAL A 178 -20.99 21.34 -5.34
N GLN A 179 -20.82 22.16 -6.38
CA GLN A 179 -20.88 21.73 -7.79
C GLN A 179 -19.74 20.80 -8.21
N GLY A 180 -18.64 20.75 -7.46
CA GLY A 180 -17.52 19.83 -7.72
C GLY A 180 -17.65 18.49 -7.01
N VAL A 181 -18.66 18.32 -6.14
CA VAL A 181 -18.83 17.13 -5.28
C VAL A 181 -20.14 16.38 -5.56
N LEU A 182 -21.22 17.11 -5.89
CA LEU A 182 -22.52 16.55 -6.28
C LEU A 182 -22.58 16.32 -7.79
#